data_AF-A0A914NZ08-F1
#
_entry.id   AF-A0A914NZ08-F1
#
_cell.length_a   1.000
_cell.length_b   1.000
_cell.length_c   1.000
_cell.angle_alpha   90.00
_cell.angle_beta   90.00
_cell.angle_gamma   90.00
#
_symmetry.space_group_name_H-M   'P 1'
#
loop_
_entity.id
_entity.type
_entity.pdbx_description
1 polymer ?
#
loop_
_entity_poly.entity_id
_entity_poly.type
_entity_poly.pdbx_seq_one_letter_code
_entity_poly.pdbx_strand_id
1 'polypeptide(L)'
;MYRRPSDHVPANLTNTTALSSTTTMLGGAVASSQRRFAGHKISKVRFLADQAEFTGRLVTGSWCSIGQQHGYLTLWNVNKNEGIKNDKSFACKERISVGIGVDVNDILVVNSQQFLASMSNGEVRIINCALNEGNGDENTDSEIGEQQQVDDQNKEELMTTVAVYKNVHKQASSKTICLMDNDIFSGSETGQIVRIQPASRSTHAVR
;
A
#
# COMPACT_ATOMS: atom_id res chain seq x y z
N MET A 1 -40.44 11.67 -7.03
CA MET A 1 -39.77 10.58 -7.79
C MET A 1 -38.62 11.22 -8.57
N TYR A 2 -37.42 11.28 -7.98
CA TYR A 2 -36.25 11.91 -8.63
C TYR A 2 -35.44 10.84 -9.36
N ARG A 3 -35.38 10.91 -10.70
CA ARG A 3 -34.47 10.09 -11.51
C ARG A 3 -33.05 10.63 -11.34
N ARG A 4 -32.09 9.78 -10.97
CA ARG A 4 -30.66 10.09 -11.06
C ARG A 4 -30.25 10.15 -12.54
N PRO A 5 -29.35 11.06 -12.95
CA PRO A 5 -28.73 10.98 -14.26
C PRO A 5 -27.91 9.70 -14.33
N SER A 6 -27.98 9.01 -15.46
CA SER A 6 -27.11 7.90 -15.81
C SER A 6 -25.69 8.43 -15.97
N ASP A 7 -24.84 8.22 -14.97
CA ASP A 7 -23.40 8.38 -15.14
C ASP A 7 -22.94 7.37 -16.20
N HIS A 8 -22.64 7.88 -17.38
CA HIS A 8 -21.87 7.15 -18.37
C HIS A 8 -20.52 6.79 -17.75
N VAL A 9 -20.39 5.54 -17.30
CA VAL A 9 -19.07 4.92 -17.14
C VAL A 9 -18.55 4.66 -18.55
N PRO A 10 -17.47 5.30 -19.01
CA PRO A 10 -16.84 4.87 -20.24
C PRO A 10 -16.22 3.49 -19.97
N ALA A 11 -16.72 2.49 -20.69
CA ALA A 11 -16.00 1.24 -20.89
C ALA A 11 -14.65 1.57 -21.55
N ASN A 12 -13.61 0.81 -21.15
CA ASN A 12 -12.22 0.87 -21.64
C ASN A 12 -11.37 2.04 -21.10
N LEU A 13 -10.84 1.86 -19.89
CA LEU A 13 -9.54 2.42 -19.51
C LEU A 13 -8.53 1.28 -19.40
N THR A 14 -8.13 0.73 -20.55
CA THR A 14 -6.84 0.05 -20.66
C THR A 14 -5.80 1.15 -20.77
N ASN A 15 -5.05 1.43 -19.70
CA ASN A 15 -3.89 2.32 -19.77
C ASN A 15 -2.88 1.97 -18.67
N THR A 16 -2.14 0.88 -18.89
CA THR A 16 -0.86 0.66 -18.22
C THR A 16 0.22 1.18 -19.15
N THR A 17 0.47 2.50 -19.11
CA THR A 17 1.67 3.09 -19.71
C THR A 17 2.38 3.85 -18.61
N ALA A 18 3.66 3.53 -18.31
CA ALA A 18 4.43 4.47 -17.51
C ALA A 18 4.67 5.72 -18.35
N LEU A 19 4.30 6.87 -17.81
CA LEU A 19 4.58 8.16 -18.43
C LEU A 19 5.81 8.75 -17.75
N SER A 20 6.87 8.95 -18.53
CA SER A 20 8.01 9.75 -18.10
C SER A 20 7.77 11.21 -18.44
N SER A 21 8.06 12.12 -17.51
CA SER A 21 7.99 13.56 -17.79
C SER A 21 9.06 14.34 -17.07
N THR A 22 9.49 15.43 -17.67
CA THR A 22 10.48 16.35 -17.11
C THR A 22 9.78 17.42 -16.29
N THR A 23 10.22 17.64 -15.05
CA THR A 23 9.75 18.72 -14.19
C THR A 23 10.93 19.61 -13.85
N THR A 24 10.83 20.89 -14.20
CA THR A 24 11.87 21.87 -13.87
C THR A 24 11.63 22.42 -12.48
N MET A 25 12.60 22.28 -11.58
CA MET A 25 12.56 22.95 -10.28
C MET A 25 12.94 24.43 -10.46
N LEU A 26 12.35 25.32 -9.67
CA LEU A 26 12.83 26.71 -9.54
C LEU A 26 14.31 26.68 -9.17
N GLY A 27 15.19 27.16 -10.05
CA GLY A 27 16.65 27.06 -9.92
C GLY A 27 17.37 26.27 -11.01
N GLY A 28 16.66 25.76 -12.03
CA GLY A 28 17.29 25.19 -13.24
C GLY A 28 17.70 23.72 -13.13
N ALA A 29 17.53 23.09 -11.96
CA ALA A 29 17.69 21.65 -11.82
C ALA A 29 16.52 20.93 -12.51
N VAL A 30 16.87 19.98 -13.38
CA VAL A 30 15.91 19.17 -14.13
C VAL A 30 15.63 17.91 -13.32
N ALA A 31 14.40 17.76 -12.82
CA ALA A 31 13.94 16.53 -12.21
C ALA A 31 13.20 15.69 -13.24
N SER A 32 13.49 14.40 -13.26
CA SER A 32 12.80 13.42 -14.08
C SER A 32 11.77 12.67 -13.23
N SER A 33 10.53 12.60 -13.70
CA SER A 33 9.41 11.97 -13.01
C SER A 33 8.90 10.75 -13.78
N GLN A 34 8.53 9.72 -13.04
CA GLN A 34 7.85 8.54 -13.56
C GLN A 34 6.49 8.44 -12.90
N ARG A 35 5.48 8.00 -13.66
CA ARG A 35 4.11 7.81 -13.16
C ARG A 35 3.65 6.39 -13.43
N ARG A 36 3.04 5.77 -12.43
CA ARG A 36 2.27 4.53 -12.57
C ARG A 36 0.90 4.71 -11.95
N PHE A 37 -0.11 4.17 -12.63
CA PHE A 37 -1.47 4.14 -12.12
C PHE A 37 -1.63 2.96 -11.18
N ALA A 38 -2.06 3.22 -9.94
CA ALA A 38 -2.40 2.17 -8.99
C ALA A 38 -3.79 1.56 -9.24
N GLY A 39 -4.61 2.19 -10.09
CA GLY A 39 -6.02 1.81 -10.30
C GLY A 39 -6.95 2.26 -9.17
N HIS A 40 -6.43 2.94 -8.15
CA HIS A 40 -7.15 3.43 -6.98
C HIS A 40 -6.54 4.74 -6.45
N LYS A 41 -7.30 5.48 -5.64
CA LYS A 41 -6.74 6.63 -4.90
C LYS A 41 -5.79 6.10 -3.82
N ILE A 42 -4.64 6.75 -3.70
CA ILE A 42 -3.61 6.43 -2.71
C ILE A 42 -3.79 7.32 -1.49
N SER A 43 -3.92 6.72 -0.31
CA SER A 43 -3.99 7.43 0.98
C SER A 43 -2.62 7.60 1.63
N LYS A 44 -1.73 6.62 1.46
CA LYS A 44 -0.43 6.61 2.11
C LYS A 44 0.63 5.95 1.24
N VAL A 45 1.86 6.45 1.35
CA VAL A 45 3.06 5.89 0.73
C VAL A 45 4.17 5.83 1.79
N ARG A 46 4.85 4.69 1.90
CA ARG A 46 6.00 4.49 2.79
C ARG A 46 7.04 3.57 2.14
N PHE A 47 8.31 3.86 2.35
CA PHE A 47 9.39 2.92 2.03
C PHE A 47 9.55 1.90 3.15
N LEU A 48 9.69 0.62 2.81
CA LEU A 48 9.88 -0.44 3.80
C LEU A 48 11.26 -0.39 4.47
N ALA A 49 12.27 0.16 3.82
CA ALA A 49 13.60 0.33 4.40
C ALA A 49 14.12 1.75 4.14
N ASP A 50 14.92 2.25 5.07
CA ASP A 50 15.74 3.43 4.85
C ASP A 50 16.81 3.07 3.82
N GLN A 51 16.68 3.60 2.61
CA GLN A 51 17.59 3.30 1.51
C GLN A 51 18.34 4.57 1.18
N ALA A 52 19.64 4.56 1.48
CA ALA A 52 20.60 5.59 1.12
C ALA A 52 20.66 5.84 -0.40
N GLU A 53 20.06 4.98 -1.23
CA GLU A 53 20.00 5.13 -2.67
C GLU A 53 18.67 4.59 -3.23
N PHE A 54 18.08 5.31 -4.19
CA PHE A 54 16.74 5.20 -4.81
C PHE A 54 16.24 3.83 -5.36
N THR A 55 16.82 2.71 -4.94
CA THR A 55 16.36 1.34 -5.18
C THR A 55 15.66 0.85 -3.92
N GLY A 56 14.40 0.45 -4.00
CA GLY A 56 13.70 0.08 -2.78
C GLY A 56 12.31 -0.50 -2.99
N ARG A 57 11.78 -1.01 -1.88
CA ARG A 57 10.41 -1.48 -1.78
C ARG A 57 9.57 -0.41 -1.10
N LEU A 58 8.47 -0.06 -1.73
CA LEU A 58 7.50 0.86 -1.14
C LEU A 58 6.15 0.18 -1.01
N VAL A 59 5.42 0.57 0.04
CA VAL A 59 4.07 0.13 0.29
C VAL A 59 3.13 1.31 0.19
N THR A 60 1.95 1.06 -0.36
CA THR A 60 0.89 2.06 -0.46
C THR A 60 -0.42 1.55 0.12
N GLY A 61 -1.14 2.44 0.79
CA GLY A 61 -2.53 2.23 1.18
C GLY A 61 -3.48 2.92 0.22
N SER A 62 -4.66 2.35 0.00
CA SER A 62 -5.69 2.95 -0.83
C SER A 62 -6.84 3.56 -0.02
N TRP A 63 -7.53 4.50 -0.65
CA TRP A 63 -8.78 5.10 -0.19
C TRP A 63 -9.86 4.95 -1.27
N CYS A 64 -10.65 3.88 -1.21
CA CYS A 64 -11.57 3.48 -2.28
C CYS A 64 -12.97 3.09 -1.82
N SER A 65 -13.32 3.25 -0.55
CA SER A 65 -14.64 2.88 -0.03
C SER A 65 -15.83 3.58 -0.72
N ILE A 66 -15.60 4.66 -1.46
CA ILE A 66 -16.62 5.30 -2.29
C ILE A 66 -17.06 4.31 -3.38
N GLY A 67 -18.24 3.72 -3.21
CA GLY A 67 -18.84 2.79 -4.17
C GLY A 67 -18.75 1.30 -3.80
N GLN A 68 -18.54 0.95 -2.52
CA GLN A 68 -18.43 -0.44 -2.06
C GLN A 68 -17.21 -1.20 -2.63
N GLN A 69 -16.18 -0.46 -3.07
CA GLN A 69 -14.94 -1.09 -3.49
C GLN A 69 -14.08 -1.48 -2.28
N HIS A 70 -13.13 -2.36 -2.52
CA HIS A 70 -12.16 -2.78 -1.52
C HIS A 70 -11.05 -1.73 -1.36
N GLY A 71 -10.60 -1.51 -0.14
CA GLY A 71 -9.29 -0.92 0.09
C GLY A 71 -8.20 -1.95 -0.17
N TYR A 72 -6.99 -1.46 -0.45
CA TYR A 72 -5.84 -2.27 -0.77
C TYR A 72 -4.59 -1.78 -0.05
N LEU A 73 -3.77 -2.73 0.36
CA LEU A 73 -2.35 -2.52 0.59
C LEU A 73 -1.61 -3.06 -0.64
N THR A 74 -0.71 -2.27 -1.21
CA THR A 74 0.03 -2.65 -2.42
C THR A 74 1.53 -2.53 -2.16
N LEU A 75 2.28 -3.58 -2.50
CA LEU A 75 3.73 -3.62 -2.50
C LEU A 75 4.25 -3.30 -3.90
N TRP A 76 5.24 -2.43 -3.95
CA TRP A 76 5.86 -1.98 -5.17
C TRP A 76 7.38 -2.13 -5.08
N ASN A 77 8.00 -2.45 -6.21
CA ASN A 77 9.44 -2.37 -6.38
C ASN A 77 9.80 -1.15 -7.24
N VAL A 78 10.83 -0.43 -6.80
CA VAL A 78 11.45 0.66 -7.55
C VAL A 78 12.90 0.28 -7.86
N ASN A 79 13.23 0.20 -9.16
CA ASN A 79 14.58 -0.09 -9.65
C ASN A 79 15.21 1.15 -10.30
N LYS A 80 16.20 1.75 -9.64
CA LYS A 80 16.98 2.91 -10.10
C LYS A 80 17.77 2.63 -11.37
N ASN A 81 18.26 1.40 -11.56
CA ASN A 81 19.24 1.08 -12.61
C ASN A 81 18.63 0.94 -14.01
N GLU A 82 17.30 0.80 -14.11
CA GLU A 82 16.62 0.58 -15.39
C GLU A 82 16.27 1.87 -16.12
N GLY A 83 16.55 3.03 -15.53
CA GLY A 83 16.24 4.33 -16.09
C GLY A 83 14.73 4.64 -16.13
N ILE A 84 14.39 5.91 -16.16
CA ILE A 84 13.01 6.43 -15.99
C ILE A 84 12.09 6.11 -17.19
N LYS A 85 12.66 5.57 -18.27
CA LYS A 85 11.94 5.23 -19.50
C LYS A 85 11.40 3.81 -19.51
N ASN A 86 11.81 2.97 -18.56
CA ASN A 86 11.37 1.58 -18.53
C ASN A 86 10.24 1.40 -17.52
N ASP A 87 9.10 0.92 -17.99
CA ASP A 87 7.95 0.48 -17.20
C ASP A 87 8.37 -0.45 -16.05
N LYS A 88 9.44 -1.23 -16.24
CA LYS A 88 10.01 -2.15 -15.24
C LYS A 88 10.63 -1.48 -14.01
N SER A 89 11.04 -0.21 -14.12
CA SER A 89 11.68 0.51 -13.01
C SER A 89 10.72 0.85 -11.85
N PHE A 90 9.41 0.74 -12.07
CA PHE A 90 8.39 0.90 -11.03
C PHE A 90 7.24 -0.08 -11.26
N ALA A 91 7.24 -1.18 -10.51
CA ALA A 91 6.35 -2.33 -10.72
C ALA A 91 5.54 -2.67 -9.48
N CYS A 92 4.25 -2.96 -9.67
CA CYS A 92 3.40 -3.54 -8.64
C CYS A 92 3.77 -5.02 -8.46
N LYS A 93 4.14 -5.43 -7.25
CA LYS A 93 4.52 -6.82 -6.96
C LYS A 93 3.38 -7.61 -6.34
N GLU A 94 2.63 -6.99 -5.45
CA GLU A 94 1.49 -7.64 -4.84
C GLU A 94 0.47 -6.64 -4.31
N ARG A 95 -0.77 -7.09 -4.23
CA ARG A 95 -1.89 -6.34 -3.70
C ARG A 95 -2.74 -7.23 -2.82
N ILE A 96 -2.94 -6.84 -1.57
CA ILE A 96 -3.86 -7.51 -0.65
C ILE A 96 -5.07 -6.62 -0.39
N SER A 97 -6.26 -7.22 -0.42
CA SER A 97 -7.51 -6.54 -0.08
C SER A 97 -7.64 -6.38 1.43
N VAL A 98 -7.98 -5.19 1.91
CA VAL A 98 -8.27 -4.97 3.34
C VAL A 98 -9.74 -5.16 3.70
N GLY A 99 -10.61 -5.39 2.72
CA GLY A 99 -12.04 -5.63 2.89
C GLY A 99 -12.93 -4.64 2.16
N ILE A 100 -14.19 -5.02 1.96
CA ILE A 100 -15.20 -4.18 1.29
C ILE A 100 -15.52 -2.96 2.17
N GLY A 101 -15.47 -1.76 1.58
CA GLY A 101 -15.79 -0.52 2.29
C GLY A 101 -14.78 -0.14 3.38
N VAL A 102 -13.63 -0.81 3.42
CA VAL A 102 -12.53 -0.52 4.35
C VAL A 102 -11.41 0.17 3.60
N ASP A 103 -10.89 1.25 4.15
CA ASP A 103 -9.77 2.01 3.61
C ASP A 103 -8.56 1.94 4.52
N VAL A 104 -7.39 2.21 3.95
CA VAL A 104 -6.15 2.39 4.71
C VAL A 104 -5.99 3.88 5.00
N ASN A 105 -5.88 4.28 6.27
CA ASN A 105 -5.67 5.68 6.65
C ASN A 105 -4.19 6.01 6.86
N ASP A 106 -3.42 5.09 7.44
CA ASP A 106 -2.02 5.32 7.81
C ASP A 106 -1.22 4.03 7.71
N ILE A 107 0.08 4.19 7.48
CA ILE A 107 1.06 3.11 7.41
C ILE A 107 2.28 3.54 8.21
N LEU A 108 2.70 2.68 9.15
CA LEU A 108 3.93 2.81 9.89
C LEU A 108 4.83 1.63 9.57
N VAL A 109 6.00 1.90 9.02
CA VAL A 109 7.00 0.87 8.74
C VAL A 109 7.77 0.58 10.02
N VAL A 110 7.87 -0.70 10.35
CA VAL A 110 8.57 -1.18 11.55
C VAL A 110 10.01 -1.54 11.20
N ASN A 111 10.21 -2.20 10.06
CA ASN A 111 11.51 -2.54 9.50
C ASN A 111 11.34 -2.91 8.01
N SER A 112 12.43 -3.36 7.37
CA SER A 112 12.47 -3.77 5.96
C SER A 112 11.45 -4.84 5.54
N GLN A 113 10.85 -5.56 6.48
CA GLN A 113 9.95 -6.69 6.23
C GLN A 113 8.62 -6.56 6.95
N GLN A 114 8.34 -5.45 7.62
CA GLN A 114 7.13 -5.36 8.40
C GLN A 114 6.62 -3.93 8.49
N PHE A 115 5.30 -3.80 8.38
CA PHE A 115 4.61 -2.54 8.61
C PHE A 115 3.27 -2.77 9.30
N LEU A 116 2.77 -1.70 9.90
CA LEU A 116 1.48 -1.58 10.51
C LEU A 116 0.58 -0.74 9.61
N ALA A 117 -0.71 -1.06 9.58
CA ALA A 117 -1.71 -0.28 8.84
C ALA A 117 -2.93 0.02 9.71
N SER A 118 -3.38 1.28 9.70
CA SER A 118 -4.60 1.71 10.37
C SER A 118 -5.76 1.80 9.39
N MET A 119 -6.92 1.27 9.77
CA MET A 119 -8.05 1.09 8.86
C MET A 119 -9.25 2.00 9.19
N SER A 120 -10.07 2.30 8.19
CA SER A 120 -11.27 3.13 8.34
C SER A 120 -12.37 2.49 9.18
N ASN A 121 -12.35 1.16 9.33
CA ASN A 121 -13.27 0.42 10.19
C ASN A 121 -12.80 0.36 11.67
N GLY A 122 -11.71 1.04 12.02
CA GLY A 122 -11.16 1.02 13.38
C GLY A 122 -10.26 -0.16 13.68
N GLU A 123 -9.90 -0.99 12.68
CA GLU A 123 -8.90 -2.05 12.83
C GLU A 123 -7.47 -1.51 12.71
N VAL A 124 -6.53 -2.24 13.30
CA VAL A 124 -5.09 -2.11 13.06
C VAL A 124 -4.55 -3.47 12.64
N ARG A 125 -3.72 -3.51 11.59
CA ARG A 125 -3.13 -4.76 11.06
C ARG A 125 -1.61 -4.72 11.10
N ILE A 126 -1.00 -5.88 11.32
CA ILE A 126 0.43 -6.12 11.12
C ILE A 126 0.59 -6.92 9.84
N ILE A 127 1.42 -6.43 8.93
CA ILE A 127 1.71 -7.05 7.64
C ILE A 127 3.20 -7.34 7.57
N ASN A 128 3.55 -8.59 7.25
CA ASN A 128 4.90 -8.97 6.90
C ASN A 128 5.08 -8.90 5.38
N CYS A 129 6.29 -8.54 4.96
CA CYS A 129 6.72 -8.55 3.57
C CYS A 129 7.94 -9.46 3.43
N ALA A 130 7.84 -10.48 2.58
CA ALA A 130 8.96 -11.37 2.26
C ALA A 130 10.15 -10.58 1.69
N LEU A 131 11.38 -10.94 2.05
CA LEU A 131 12.57 -10.43 1.36
C LEU A 131 12.72 -11.21 0.06
N ASN A 132 12.59 -10.57 -1.09
CA ASN A 132 12.97 -11.23 -2.33
C ASN A 132 14.49 -11.18 -2.44
N GLU A 133 15.17 -12.27 -2.05
CA GLU A 133 16.54 -12.55 -2.47
C GLU A 133 16.51 -13.08 -3.91
N GLY A 134 16.25 -12.20 -4.87
CA GLY A 134 16.09 -12.62 -6.26
C GLY A 134 16.36 -11.50 -7.25
N ASN A 135 17.58 -11.49 -7.77
CA ASN A 135 17.86 -10.98 -9.12
C ASN A 135 17.05 -11.82 -10.10
N GLY A 136 15.81 -11.43 -10.35
CA GLY A 136 14.91 -12.13 -11.26
C GLY A 136 14.14 -11.12 -12.06
N ASP A 137 14.46 -11.04 -13.35
CA ASP A 137 13.79 -10.33 -14.44
C ASP A 137 12.38 -10.94 -14.70
N GLU A 138 11.66 -11.30 -13.63
CA GLU A 138 10.39 -11.99 -13.71
C GLU A 138 9.26 -10.97 -13.84
N ASN A 139 8.96 -10.72 -15.10
CA ASN A 139 7.71 -10.16 -15.62
C ASN A 139 6.51 -10.85 -14.96
N THR A 140 5.86 -10.15 -14.04
CA THR A 140 4.44 -10.32 -13.76
C THR A 140 3.82 -8.94 -13.69
N ASP A 141 3.63 -8.32 -14.87
CA ASP A 141 2.51 -7.38 -15.02
C ASP A 141 1.24 -8.22 -14.87
N SER A 142 0.85 -8.49 -13.62
CA SER A 142 -0.49 -8.99 -13.36
C SER A 142 -1.44 -7.86 -13.77
N GLU A 143 -2.02 -8.00 -14.96
CA GLU A 143 -3.13 -7.16 -15.39
C GLU A 143 -4.11 -7.03 -14.23
N ILE A 144 -4.49 -5.80 -13.93
CA ILE A 144 -5.38 -5.46 -12.82
C ILE A 144 -6.79 -5.93 -13.21
N GLY A 145 -7.02 -7.24 -13.13
CA GLY A 145 -8.33 -7.87 -13.14
C GLY A 145 -8.79 -8.10 -11.71
N GLU A 146 -10.03 -7.75 -11.43
CA GLU A 146 -10.73 -8.24 -10.24
C GLU A 146 -10.61 -9.77 -10.19
N GLN A 147 -10.36 -10.33 -9.01
CA GLN A 147 -10.10 -11.75 -8.78
C GLN A 147 -11.05 -12.67 -9.57
N GLN A 148 -10.59 -13.17 -10.71
CA GLN A 148 -10.99 -14.49 -11.18
C GLN A 148 -9.99 -15.47 -10.57
N GLN A 149 -10.51 -16.42 -9.79
CA GLN A 149 -9.79 -17.59 -9.32
C GLN A 149 -9.15 -18.29 -10.52
N VAL A 150 -7.85 -18.07 -10.71
CA VAL A 150 -6.97 -18.94 -11.47
C VAL A 150 -6.09 -19.60 -10.43
N ASP A 151 -6.20 -20.92 -10.31
CA ASP A 151 -5.40 -21.76 -9.42
C ASP A 151 -3.91 -21.70 -9.82
N ASP A 152 -3.21 -20.67 -9.35
CA ASP A 152 -1.74 -20.60 -9.39
C ASP A 152 -1.21 -21.18 -8.08
N GLN A 153 -1.09 -22.51 -8.02
CA GLN A 153 -0.71 -23.25 -6.81
C GLN A 153 0.74 -23.01 -6.32
N ASN A 154 1.50 -22.07 -6.90
CA ASN A 154 2.88 -21.75 -6.51
C ASN A 154 3.21 -20.24 -6.55
N LYS A 155 2.23 -19.34 -6.36
CA LYS A 155 2.56 -17.92 -6.20
C LYS A 155 3.05 -17.68 -4.76
N GLU A 156 4.34 -17.35 -4.62
CA GLU A 156 4.91 -16.93 -3.33
C GLU A 156 4.19 -15.65 -2.86
N GLU A 157 3.49 -15.74 -1.72
CA GLU A 157 2.83 -14.59 -1.09
C GLU A 157 3.91 -13.66 -0.54
N LEU A 158 4.05 -12.46 -1.12
CA LEU A 158 5.08 -11.49 -0.72
C LEU A 158 4.62 -10.61 0.45
N MET A 159 3.34 -10.61 0.76
CA MET A 159 2.68 -9.84 1.80
C MET A 159 1.63 -10.68 2.51
N THR A 160 1.86 -10.97 3.79
CA THR A 160 0.91 -11.74 4.61
C THR A 160 0.44 -10.91 5.80
N THR A 161 -0.86 -10.94 6.09
CA THR A 161 -1.42 -10.33 7.31
C THR A 161 -1.11 -11.24 8.51
N VAL A 162 -0.24 -10.78 9.40
CA VAL A 162 0.21 -11.56 10.57
C VAL A 162 -0.74 -11.42 11.75
N ALA A 163 -1.29 -10.22 11.94
CA ALA A 163 -2.21 -9.95 13.03
C ALA A 163 -3.25 -8.90 12.64
N VAL A 164 -4.46 -9.06 13.17
CA VAL A 164 -5.57 -8.11 13.04
C VAL A 164 -6.09 -7.78 14.43
N TYR A 165 -5.88 -6.54 14.87
CA TYR A 165 -6.50 -6.01 16.07
C TYR A 165 -7.85 -5.40 15.69
N LYS A 166 -8.93 -6.08 16.10
CA LYS A 166 -10.31 -5.65 15.84
C LYS A 166 -10.84 -4.80 16.98
N ASN A 167 -11.79 -3.93 16.66
CA ASN A 167 -12.44 -3.06 17.64
C ASN A 167 -11.44 -2.20 18.44
N VAL A 168 -10.32 -1.80 17.83
CA VAL A 168 -9.36 -0.87 18.48
C VAL A 168 -10.09 0.43 18.77
N HIS A 169 -10.82 0.94 17.77
CA HIS A 169 -11.75 2.06 17.95
C HIS A 169 -13.16 1.60 17.58
N LYS A 170 -14.02 1.41 18.59
CA LYS A 170 -15.39 0.92 18.38
C LYS A 170 -16.19 1.93 17.55
N GLN A 171 -16.67 1.50 16.38
CA GLN A 171 -17.48 2.32 15.46
C GLN A 171 -16.80 3.62 14.99
N ALA A 172 -15.48 3.70 15.07
CA ALA A 172 -14.72 4.87 14.68
C ALA A 172 -13.49 4.48 13.88
N SER A 173 -13.12 5.31 12.92
CA SER A 173 -11.93 5.10 12.09
C SER A 173 -10.64 5.22 12.90
N SER A 174 -9.70 4.30 12.67
CA SER A 174 -8.31 4.43 13.11
C SER A 174 -7.56 5.31 12.11
N LYS A 175 -7.13 6.52 12.51
CA LYS A 175 -6.60 7.55 11.60
C LYS A 175 -5.08 7.60 11.54
N THR A 176 -4.42 7.30 12.64
CA THR A 176 -2.96 7.35 12.72
C THR A 176 -2.42 6.32 13.69
N ILE A 177 -1.18 5.91 13.46
CA ILE A 177 -0.48 4.92 14.26
C ILE A 177 0.98 5.31 14.51
N CYS A 178 1.47 5.01 15.71
CA CYS A 178 2.89 5.08 16.05
C CYS A 178 3.28 3.88 16.93
N LEU A 179 4.58 3.67 17.11
CA LEU A 179 5.15 2.57 17.87
C LEU A 179 6.08 3.13 18.95
N MET A 180 6.01 2.58 20.16
CA MET A 180 6.94 2.86 21.25
C MET A 180 7.18 1.56 22.03
N ASP A 181 8.44 1.13 22.16
CA ASP A 181 8.85 -0.06 22.93
C ASP A 181 8.03 -1.34 22.63
N ASN A 182 7.69 -1.55 21.35
CA ASN A 182 6.81 -2.61 20.82
C ASN A 182 5.31 -2.44 21.06
N ASP A 183 4.88 -1.41 21.80
CA ASP A 183 3.48 -1.08 21.91
C ASP A 183 3.04 -0.24 20.71
N ILE A 184 1.86 -0.58 20.18
CA ILE A 184 1.23 0.16 19.09
C ILE A 184 0.26 1.15 19.70
N PHE A 185 0.38 2.42 19.31
CA PHE A 185 -0.57 3.46 19.68
C PHE A 185 -1.37 3.84 18.45
N SER A 186 -2.69 3.89 18.59
CA SER A 186 -3.60 4.23 17.51
C SER A 186 -4.50 5.38 17.92
N GLY A 187 -4.54 6.43 17.11
CA GLY A 187 -5.44 7.58 17.26
C GLY A 187 -6.65 7.47 16.34
N SER A 188 -7.84 7.83 16.83
CA SER A 188 -9.09 7.80 16.07
C SER A 188 -9.56 9.19 15.60
N GLU A 189 -10.60 9.21 14.75
CA GLU A 189 -11.34 10.44 14.41
C GLU A 189 -12.19 10.99 15.56
N THR A 190 -12.48 10.19 16.58
CA THR A 190 -13.21 10.61 17.77
C THR A 190 -12.30 11.26 18.83
N GLY A 191 -10.99 11.35 18.55
CA GLY A 191 -10.00 11.87 19.49
C GLY A 191 -9.54 10.85 20.55
N GLN A 192 -9.89 9.57 20.39
CA GLN A 192 -9.45 8.50 21.28
C GLN A 192 -8.05 8.02 20.90
N ILE A 193 -7.22 7.76 21.91
CA ILE A 193 -5.93 7.06 21.76
C ILE A 193 -6.05 5.70 22.44
N VAL A 194 -5.66 4.64 21.73
CA VAL A 194 -5.64 3.27 22.25
C VAL A 194 -4.23 2.71 22.14
N ARG A 195 -3.76 2.13 23.25
CA ARG A 195 -2.52 1.33 23.32
C ARG A 195 -2.85 -0.14 23.10
N ILE A 196 -2.12 -0.78 22.21
CA ILE A 196 -2.20 -2.21 21.90
C ILE A 196 -0.84 -2.82 22.27
N GLN A 197 -0.86 -3.88 23.08
CA GLN A 197 0.33 -4.64 23.44
C GLN A 197 0.30 -5.99 22.70
N PRO A 198 1.16 -6.21 21.69
CA PRO A 198 1.23 -7.50 21.00
C PRO A 198 1.58 -8.65 21.97
N ALA A 199 0.88 -9.79 21.85
CA ALA A 199 1.06 -10.94 22.74
C ALA A 199 2.43 -11.62 22.58
N SER A 200 2.98 -11.61 21.36
CA SER A 200 4.35 -12.01 21.10
C SER A 200 5.26 -10.80 21.24
N ARG A 201 6.14 -10.80 22.23
CA ARG A 201 7.34 -9.96 22.25
C ARG A 201 8.32 -10.46 21.18
N SER A 202 7.89 -10.55 19.91
CA SER A 202 8.86 -10.57 18.82
C SER A 202 9.51 -9.22 18.89
N THR A 203 10.79 -9.18 19.23
CA THR A 203 11.58 -7.95 19.25
C THR A 203 11.39 -7.23 17.92
N HIS A 204 10.51 -6.22 17.89
CA HIS A 204 10.46 -5.27 16.78
C HIS A 204 11.66 -4.39 17.05
N ALA A 205 12.83 -4.84 16.60
CA ALA A 205 14.07 -4.11 16.74
C ALA A 205 13.92 -2.80 15.96
N VAL A 206 13.45 -1.77 16.67
CA VAL A 206 13.52 -0.38 16.25
C VAL A 206 15.01 -0.05 16.18
N ARG A 207 15.49 0.23 14.97
CA ARG A 207 16.74 0.96 14.76
C ARG A 207 16.45 2.12 13.83
#